data_AF-A0A9P7G1F2-F1
#
_entry.id   AF-A0A9P7G1F2-F1
#
_cell.length_a   1.000
_cell.length_b   1.000
_cell.length_c   1.000
_cell.angle_alpha   90.00
_cell.angle_beta   90.00
_cell.angle_gamma   90.00
#
_symmetry.space_group_name_H-M   'P 1'
#
loop_
_entity.id
_entity.type
_entity.pdbx_description
1 polymer ?
#
loop_
_entity_poly.entity_id
_entity_poly.type
_entity_poly.pdbx_seq_one_letter_code
_entity_poly.pdbx_strand_id
1 'polypeptide(L)'
;MPTVDIVLFPAHASPATPLGFEGIVQNVLKTDGMILFSYEDHMKLAQDPSYPGMISPLTLAMSGPTDVQHVDFDEDGTKALDAPATEIVLLTLKPDTALADLHSRLKNLKDTVEKVPTCHAVAVGESRDKNGTWFILMGWDSIQAHKDVAAKPEFQEIGKSLFAIADVNPVHIKLVEHTG
;
A
#
# COMPACT_ATOMS: atom_id res chain seq x y z
N MET A 1 0.50 -8.20 -15.83
CA MET A 1 -0.15 -7.36 -14.80
C MET A 1 0.95 -6.51 -14.18
N PRO A 2 0.70 -5.24 -13.87
CA PRO A 2 1.72 -4.40 -13.24
C PRO A 2 1.99 -4.91 -11.82
N THR A 3 3.25 -5.26 -11.53
CA THR A 3 3.70 -5.51 -10.15
C THR A 3 4.05 -4.17 -9.52
N VAL A 4 3.65 -3.98 -8.26
CA VAL A 4 3.88 -2.74 -7.51
C VAL A 4 4.69 -3.06 -6.26
N ASP A 5 5.73 -2.28 -6.04
CA ASP A 5 6.58 -2.39 -4.86
C ASP A 5 6.06 -1.48 -3.75
N ILE A 6 5.74 -2.09 -2.62
CA ILE A 6 5.29 -1.39 -1.42
C ILE A 6 6.44 -1.39 -0.42
N VAL A 7 6.96 -0.21 -0.15
CA VAL A 7 8.00 -0.01 0.86
C VAL A 7 7.33 0.44 2.15
N LEU A 8 7.29 -0.46 3.14
CA LEU A 8 6.76 -0.16 4.48
C LEU A 8 7.91 0.24 5.40
N PHE A 9 7.68 1.31 6.17
CA PHE A 9 8.57 1.75 7.23
C PHE A 9 7.90 1.52 8.59
N PRO A 10 8.66 1.10 9.63
CA PRO A 10 8.12 1.06 10.98
C PRO A 10 7.83 2.48 11.48
N ALA A 11 6.58 2.75 11.84
CA ALA A 11 6.12 4.08 12.24
C ALA A 11 6.76 4.58 13.55
N HIS A 12 7.35 5.78 13.57
CA HIS A 12 7.55 6.60 14.77
C HIS A 12 7.54 8.12 14.47
N ALA A 13 7.12 8.91 15.47
CA ALA A 13 6.88 10.37 15.39
C ALA A 13 8.13 11.16 14.95
N SER A 14 8.03 11.85 13.80
CA SER A 14 9.13 12.62 13.22
C SER A 14 9.07 14.11 13.60
N PRO A 15 10.19 14.75 14.03
CA PRO A 15 10.38 16.18 13.93
C PRO A 15 10.94 16.56 12.53
N ALA A 16 10.28 17.51 11.87
CA ALA A 16 10.53 17.92 10.49
C ALA A 16 11.91 18.54 10.23
N THR A 17 12.56 18.17 9.11
CA THR A 17 13.64 18.96 8.49
C THR A 17 13.59 18.83 6.94
N PRO A 18 13.83 19.88 6.14
CA PRO A 18 13.76 19.81 4.68
C PRO A 18 15.16 19.65 4.04
N LEU A 19 15.28 18.74 3.07
CA LEU A 19 16.41 18.69 2.13
C LEU A 19 15.86 18.41 0.72
N GLY A 20 16.44 19.05 -0.29
CA GLY A 20 16.13 18.84 -1.71
C GLY A 20 17.37 18.31 -2.45
N PHE A 21 17.16 17.50 -3.48
CA PHE A 21 18.11 17.17 -4.56
C PHE A 21 17.42 16.39 -5.70
N GLU A 22 17.90 16.58 -6.93
CA GLU A 22 17.40 16.02 -8.21
C GLU A 22 18.02 14.65 -8.55
N GLY A 23 17.21 13.76 -9.13
CA GLY A 23 17.62 12.47 -9.72
C GLY A 23 16.49 11.44 -9.64
N ILE A 24 16.23 10.71 -10.74
CA ILE A 24 15.06 9.86 -11.02
C ILE A 24 14.66 8.98 -9.82
N VAL A 25 13.69 9.47 -9.05
CA VAL A 25 13.01 8.76 -7.97
C VAL A 25 11.54 9.15 -8.07
N GLN A 26 10.70 8.23 -8.53
CA GLN A 26 9.25 8.44 -8.43
C GLN A 26 8.81 8.06 -7.03
N ASN A 27 8.41 9.12 -6.30
CA ASN A 27 7.76 9.15 -5.01
C ASN A 27 8.66 8.81 -3.81
N VAL A 28 8.83 9.77 -2.90
CA VAL A 28 9.30 9.55 -1.53
C VAL A 28 8.47 10.50 -0.67
N LEU A 29 7.59 9.93 0.16
CA LEU A 29 6.77 10.71 1.07
C LEU A 29 7.50 11.05 2.37
N LYS A 30 7.21 12.26 2.87
CA LYS A 30 7.73 12.80 4.13
C LYS A 30 7.17 12.16 5.40
N THR A 31 6.24 11.23 5.29
CA THR A 31 5.78 10.35 6.38
C THR A 31 5.19 9.11 5.71
N ASP A 32 5.88 7.99 5.85
CA ASP A 32 5.47 6.64 5.43
C ASP A 32 5.32 6.42 3.90
N GLY A 33 6.49 6.22 3.25
CA GLY A 33 6.82 5.45 2.04
C GLY A 33 5.91 5.26 0.81
N MET A 34 6.54 5.26 -0.37
CA MET A 34 6.23 4.45 -1.57
C MET A 34 7.30 4.70 -2.65
N ILE A 35 7.88 3.69 -3.32
CA ILE A 35 8.68 3.85 -4.56
C ILE A 35 8.19 2.83 -5.61
N LEU A 36 7.87 3.30 -6.82
CA LEU A 36 7.25 2.50 -7.88
C LEU A 36 8.28 2.04 -8.94
N PHE A 37 8.64 0.76 -8.92
CA PHE A 37 9.32 0.06 -10.02
C PHE A 37 8.60 -1.25 -10.32
N SER A 38 8.84 -1.85 -11.49
CA SER A 38 8.53 -3.27 -11.68
C SER A 38 9.45 -4.11 -10.80
N TYR A 39 9.01 -5.31 -10.38
CA TYR A 39 9.85 -6.26 -9.64
C TYR A 39 11.23 -6.43 -10.32
N GLU A 40 11.23 -6.64 -11.63
CA GLU A 40 12.46 -6.84 -12.39
C GLU A 40 13.35 -5.61 -12.37
N ASP A 41 12.79 -4.40 -12.39
CA ASP A 41 13.56 -3.17 -12.37
C ASP A 41 14.10 -2.83 -10.99
N HIS A 42 13.32 -3.05 -9.92
CA HIS A 42 13.84 -2.95 -8.55
C HIS A 42 14.94 -3.98 -8.31
N MET A 43 14.78 -5.23 -8.75
CA MET A 43 15.82 -6.25 -8.59
C MET A 43 17.09 -5.92 -9.38
N LYS A 44 16.99 -5.38 -10.59
CA LYS A 44 18.16 -4.87 -11.34
C LYS A 44 18.82 -3.72 -10.61
N LEU A 45 18.02 -2.77 -10.11
CA LEU A 45 18.50 -1.61 -9.38
C LEU A 45 19.20 -2.05 -8.09
N ALA A 46 18.64 -2.99 -7.34
CA ALA A 46 19.22 -3.53 -6.11
C ALA A 46 20.55 -4.26 -6.32
N GLN A 47 20.79 -4.76 -7.54
CA GLN A 47 22.06 -5.39 -7.94
C GLN A 47 23.08 -4.36 -8.46
N ASP A 48 22.67 -3.11 -8.73
CA ASP A 48 23.56 -2.09 -9.25
C ASP A 48 24.56 -1.62 -8.17
N PRO A 49 25.87 -1.50 -8.48
CA PRO A 49 26.87 -1.03 -7.52
C PRO A 49 26.59 0.36 -6.92
N SER A 50 25.77 1.18 -7.57
CA SER A 50 25.35 2.50 -7.09
C SER A 50 24.19 2.45 -6.09
N TYR A 51 23.50 1.31 -5.96
CA TYR A 51 22.29 1.18 -5.13
C TYR A 51 22.49 1.61 -3.68
N PRO A 52 23.58 1.22 -2.96
CA PRO A 52 23.79 1.67 -1.59
C PRO A 52 23.88 3.20 -1.47
N GLY A 53 24.49 3.86 -2.46
CA GLY A 53 24.58 5.32 -2.51
C GLY A 53 23.22 5.98 -2.79
N MET A 54 22.39 5.34 -3.62
CA MET A 54 21.05 5.84 -3.96
C MET A 54 20.07 5.75 -2.79
N ILE A 55 20.08 4.65 -2.03
CA ILE A 55 19.18 4.48 -0.87
C ILE A 55 19.71 5.14 0.41
N SER A 56 20.99 5.49 0.47
CA SER A 56 21.60 6.07 1.67
C SER A 56 20.86 7.32 2.20
N PRO A 57 20.40 8.28 1.38
CA PRO A 57 19.61 9.40 1.87
C PRO A 57 18.29 8.99 2.53
N LEU A 58 17.67 7.91 2.06
CA LEU A 58 16.44 7.38 2.64
C LEU A 58 16.68 6.83 4.04
N THR A 59 17.88 6.30 4.32
CA THR A 59 18.22 5.78 5.67
C THR A 59 18.10 6.83 6.77
N LEU A 60 18.21 8.12 6.45
CA LEU A 60 18.02 9.21 7.41
C LEU A 60 16.54 9.44 7.76
N ALA A 61 15.62 9.09 6.86
CA ALA A 61 14.19 9.12 7.10
C ALA A 61 13.65 7.82 7.70
N MET A 62 14.50 6.79 7.83
CA MET A 62 14.14 5.47 8.25
C MET A 62 14.60 5.18 9.68
N SER A 63 13.66 4.85 10.56
CA SER A 63 13.96 4.48 11.95
C SER A 63 14.26 3.00 12.17
N GLY A 64 14.40 2.20 11.11
CA GLY A 64 14.64 0.76 11.21
C GLY A 64 14.84 0.07 9.86
N PRO A 65 14.94 -1.26 9.85
CA PRO A 65 15.02 -2.04 8.62
C PRO A 65 13.83 -1.73 7.70
N THR A 66 14.12 -1.52 6.42
CA THR A 66 13.08 -1.45 5.39
C THR A 66 12.43 -2.80 5.21
N ASP A 67 11.11 -2.84 5.08
CA ASP A 67 10.42 -3.99 4.51
C ASP A 67 9.87 -3.61 3.13
N VAL A 68 10.43 -4.21 2.08
CA VAL A 68 9.97 -4.02 0.69
C VAL A 68 9.16 -5.24 0.29
N GLN A 69 7.92 -5.03 -0.10
CA GLN A 69 6.97 -6.07 -0.46
C GLN A 69 6.55 -5.86 -1.92
N HIS A 70 6.86 -6.83 -2.78
CA HIS A 70 6.46 -6.83 -4.18
C HIS A 70 5.10 -7.51 -4.29
N VAL A 71 4.10 -6.77 -4.75
CA VAL A 71 2.72 -7.24 -4.75
C VAL A 71 2.22 -7.36 -6.18
N ASP A 72 1.69 -8.53 -6.50
CA ASP A 72 0.96 -8.75 -7.75
C ASP A 72 -0.51 -8.41 -7.54
N PHE A 73 -0.85 -7.17 -7.89
CA PHE A 73 -2.22 -6.73 -7.86
C PHE A 73 -3.04 -7.35 -8.99
N ASP A 74 -4.29 -7.69 -8.66
CA ASP A 74 -5.27 -8.22 -9.59
C ASP A 74 -5.72 -7.20 -10.66
N GLU A 75 -5.52 -5.92 -10.37
CA GLU A 75 -5.79 -4.77 -11.23
C GLU A 75 -4.66 -3.74 -11.20
N ASP A 76 -4.75 -2.76 -12.10
CA ASP A 76 -3.86 -1.61 -12.11
C ASP A 76 -4.11 -0.71 -10.90
N GLY A 77 -3.21 -0.79 -9.90
CA GLY A 77 -3.28 -0.01 -8.67
C GLY A 77 -2.99 1.49 -8.83
N THR A 78 -2.51 1.95 -9.98
CA THR A 78 -2.11 3.36 -10.18
C THR A 78 -3.22 4.34 -9.86
N LYS A 79 -4.47 4.04 -10.25
CA LYS A 79 -5.63 4.87 -9.92
C LYS A 79 -5.89 5.03 -8.42
N ALA A 80 -5.57 4.01 -7.62
CA ALA A 80 -5.70 4.11 -6.16
C ALA A 80 -4.59 4.99 -5.56
N LEU A 81 -3.41 4.99 -6.17
CA LEU A 81 -2.24 5.79 -5.79
C LEU A 81 -2.35 7.26 -6.25
N ASP A 82 -3.02 7.51 -7.37
CA ASP A 82 -3.26 8.86 -7.90
C ASP A 82 -4.44 9.57 -7.20
N ALA A 83 -5.15 8.86 -6.32
CA ALA A 83 -6.29 9.41 -5.60
C ALA A 83 -5.86 10.46 -4.56
N PRO A 84 -6.73 11.44 -4.23
CA PRO A 84 -6.40 12.46 -3.22
C PRO A 84 -6.04 11.91 -1.83
N ALA A 85 -6.58 10.75 -1.46
CA ALA A 85 -6.19 9.96 -0.31
C ALA A 85 -6.10 8.49 -0.68
N THR A 86 -5.02 7.83 -0.29
CA THR A 86 -4.82 6.39 -0.51
C THR A 86 -4.89 5.66 0.83
N GLU A 87 -5.59 4.54 0.84
CA GLU A 87 -5.57 3.58 1.94
C GLU A 87 -4.83 2.32 1.48
N ILE A 88 -3.88 1.89 2.31
CA ILE A 88 -3.16 0.63 2.16
C ILE A 88 -3.55 -0.25 3.34
N VAL A 89 -4.12 -1.40 3.06
CA VAL A 89 -4.49 -2.37 4.10
C VAL A 89 -3.59 -3.59 3.98
N LEU A 90 -2.81 -3.84 5.02
CA LEU A 90 -2.05 -5.07 5.18
C LEU A 90 -2.92 -6.12 5.87
N LEU A 91 -3.06 -7.28 5.24
CA LEU A 91 -3.76 -8.44 5.77
C LEU A 91 -2.76 -9.57 6.00
N THR A 92 -2.75 -10.14 7.20
CA THR A 92 -2.03 -11.39 7.48
C THR A 92 -3.04 -12.46 7.86
N LEU A 93 -3.11 -13.53 7.08
CA LEU A 93 -4.07 -14.60 7.35
C LEU A 93 -3.79 -15.28 8.68
N LYS A 94 -4.87 -15.54 9.45
CA LYS A 94 -4.78 -16.36 10.65
C LYS A 94 -4.49 -17.82 10.26
N PRO A 95 -3.84 -18.59 11.15
CA PRO A 95 -3.64 -20.02 10.95
C PRO A 95 -4.95 -20.73 10.58
N ASP A 96 -4.85 -21.75 9.73
CA ASP A 96 -5.96 -22.62 9.31
C ASP A 96 -7.09 -21.94 8.51
N THR A 97 -6.94 -20.67 8.14
CA THR A 97 -7.89 -20.01 7.22
C THR A 97 -7.69 -20.52 5.80
N ALA A 98 -8.78 -20.94 5.15
CA ALA A 98 -8.73 -21.33 3.75
C ALA A 98 -8.58 -20.09 2.84
N LEU A 99 -7.64 -20.14 1.89
CA LEU A 99 -7.46 -19.06 0.89
C LEU A 99 -8.73 -18.75 0.11
N ALA A 100 -9.58 -19.75 -0.13
CA ALA A 100 -10.87 -19.56 -0.79
C ALA A 100 -11.81 -18.62 0.00
N ASP A 101 -11.78 -18.67 1.34
CA ASP A 101 -12.57 -17.79 2.19
C ASP A 101 -12.06 -16.35 2.11
N LEU A 102 -10.75 -16.15 2.06
CA LEU A 102 -10.14 -14.85 1.84
C LEU A 102 -10.56 -14.27 0.49
N HIS A 103 -10.38 -15.03 -0.60
CA HIS A 103 -10.71 -14.58 -1.95
C HIS A 103 -12.19 -14.19 -2.07
N SER A 104 -13.10 -14.97 -1.48
CA SER A 104 -14.53 -14.66 -1.47
C SER A 104 -14.83 -13.31 -0.78
N ARG A 105 -14.19 -13.05 0.36
CA ARG A 105 -14.36 -11.80 1.12
C ARG A 105 -13.72 -10.60 0.43
N LEU A 106 -12.54 -10.76 -0.14
CA LEU A 106 -11.86 -9.72 -0.92
C LEU A 106 -12.66 -9.36 -2.17
N LYS A 107 -13.21 -10.36 -2.86
CA LYS A 107 -14.12 -10.12 -3.99
C LYS A 107 -15.36 -9.33 -3.55
N ASN A 108 -15.99 -9.73 -2.45
CA ASN A 108 -17.16 -9.02 -1.93
C ASN A 108 -16.84 -7.58 -1.50
N LEU A 109 -15.69 -7.36 -0.86
CA LEU A 109 -15.20 -6.02 -0.54
C LEU A 109 -15.07 -5.18 -1.82
N LYS A 110 -14.32 -5.68 -2.80
CA LYS A 110 -14.07 -5.00 -4.07
C LYS A 110 -15.35 -4.67 -4.82
N ASP A 111 -16.21 -5.67 -5.06
CA ASP A 111 -17.51 -5.50 -5.73
C ASP A 111 -18.41 -4.48 -5.03
N THR A 112 -18.25 -4.27 -3.71
CA THR A 112 -19.06 -3.33 -2.92
C THR A 112 -18.44 -1.93 -2.95
N VAL A 113 -17.13 -1.82 -2.71
CA VAL A 113 -16.40 -0.55 -2.63
C VAL A 113 -16.32 0.14 -4.00
N GLU A 114 -16.16 -0.60 -5.10
CA GLU A 114 -16.11 -0.02 -6.45
C GLU A 114 -17.41 0.67 -6.89
N LYS A 115 -18.54 0.36 -6.21
CA LYS A 115 -19.82 1.01 -6.46
C LYS A 115 -19.97 2.33 -5.68
N VAL A 116 -19.02 2.64 -4.80
CA VAL A 116 -19.04 3.86 -3.99
C VAL A 116 -18.53 5.03 -4.83
N PRO A 117 -19.32 6.10 -5.03
CA PRO A 117 -18.92 7.21 -5.92
C PRO A 117 -17.64 7.95 -5.52
N THR A 118 -17.28 7.90 -4.23
CA THR A 118 -16.10 8.57 -3.68
C THR A 118 -14.85 7.67 -3.65
N CYS A 119 -14.96 6.44 -4.17
CA CYS A 119 -13.84 5.53 -4.35
C CYS A 119 -13.38 5.56 -5.82
N HIS A 120 -12.07 5.68 -6.04
CA HIS A 120 -11.46 5.81 -7.36
C HIS A 120 -11.06 4.47 -7.95
N ALA A 121 -10.55 3.57 -7.12
CA ALA A 121 -10.12 2.23 -7.49
C ALA A 121 -9.88 1.36 -6.26
N VAL A 122 -9.94 0.04 -6.45
CA VAL A 122 -9.56 -0.98 -5.49
C VAL A 122 -8.67 -2.01 -6.18
N ALA A 123 -7.48 -2.25 -5.66
CA ALA A 123 -6.58 -3.29 -6.14
C ALA A 123 -6.20 -4.22 -4.99
N VAL A 124 -6.17 -5.52 -5.25
CA VAL A 124 -5.87 -6.54 -4.23
C VAL A 124 -4.78 -7.46 -4.73
N GLY A 125 -3.80 -7.80 -3.88
CA GLY A 125 -2.71 -8.68 -4.27
C GLY A 125 -2.05 -9.39 -3.10
N GLU A 126 -1.40 -10.51 -3.38
CA GLU A 126 -0.54 -11.20 -2.43
C GLU A 126 0.90 -10.71 -2.58
N SER A 127 1.61 -10.62 -1.45
CA SER A 127 3.06 -10.39 -1.45
C SER A 127 3.79 -11.59 -2.03
N ARG A 128 4.71 -11.34 -2.97
CA ARG A 128 5.67 -12.34 -3.46
C ARG A 128 6.71 -12.72 -2.42
N ASP A 129 7.02 -11.81 -1.51
CA ASP A 129 8.09 -11.97 -0.53
C ASP A 129 7.62 -12.71 0.73
N LYS A 130 6.32 -12.66 1.02
CA LYS A 130 5.75 -13.21 2.25
C LYS A 130 4.39 -13.87 2.04
N ASN A 131 4.40 -15.18 1.82
CA ASN A 131 3.20 -16.01 1.68
C ASN A 131 2.18 -15.75 2.79
N GLY A 132 0.90 -15.65 2.42
CA GLY A 132 -0.20 -15.38 3.36
C GLY A 132 -0.29 -13.91 3.81
N THR A 133 0.54 -13.04 3.24
CA THR A 133 0.47 -11.58 3.42
C THR A 133 -0.16 -10.95 2.18
N TRP A 134 -1.24 -10.23 2.38
CA TRP A 134 -2.04 -9.63 1.33
C TRP A 134 -2.14 -8.13 1.52
N PHE A 135 -2.30 -7.42 0.41
CA PHE A 135 -2.45 -5.98 0.36
C PHE A 135 -3.74 -5.61 -0.35
N ILE A 136 -4.40 -4.57 0.18
CA ILE A 136 -5.49 -3.88 -0.49
C ILE A 136 -5.05 -2.43 -0.67
N LEU A 137 -5.12 -1.93 -1.90
CA LEU A 137 -4.99 -0.51 -2.21
C LEU A 137 -6.37 0.05 -2.53
N MET A 138 -6.73 1.16 -1.89
CA MET A 138 -7.97 1.88 -2.17
C MET A 138 -7.70 3.36 -2.34
N GLY A 139 -8.25 3.94 -3.41
CA GLY A 139 -8.21 5.38 -3.66
C GLY A 139 -9.52 6.05 -3.23
N TRP A 140 -9.42 7.15 -2.50
CA TRP A 140 -10.56 7.89 -1.96
C TRP A 140 -10.46 9.40 -2.29
N ASP A 141 -11.62 10.05 -2.43
CA ASP A 141 -11.70 11.53 -2.52
C ASP A 141 -11.06 12.22 -1.32
N SER A 142 -11.15 11.62 -0.14
CA SER A 142 -10.53 12.10 1.09
C SER A 142 -10.57 11.00 2.18
N ILE A 143 -9.77 11.18 3.23
CA ILE A 143 -9.85 10.34 4.43
C ILE A 143 -11.25 10.38 5.06
N GLN A 144 -11.95 11.53 5.00
CA GLN A 144 -13.31 11.64 5.53
C GLN A 144 -14.32 10.85 4.68
N ALA A 145 -14.19 10.86 3.36
CA ALA A 145 -15.03 10.07 2.47
C ALA A 145 -14.93 8.57 2.77
N HIS A 146 -13.71 8.06 2.99
CA HIS A 146 -13.53 6.69 3.48
C HIS A 146 -14.26 6.47 4.82
N LYS A 147 -14.03 7.33 5.82
CA LYS A 147 -14.64 7.18 7.15
C LYS A 147 -16.17 7.15 7.09
N ASP A 148 -16.78 7.99 6.26
CA ASP A 148 -18.23 8.06 6.09
C ASP A 148 -18.79 6.77 5.46
N VAL A 149 -18.03 6.15 4.55
CA VAL A 149 -18.37 4.86 3.93
C VAL A 149 -18.19 3.73 4.94
N ALA A 150 -17.05 3.69 5.65
CA ALA A 150 -16.75 2.68 6.66
C ALA A 150 -17.71 2.70 7.86
N ALA A 151 -18.36 3.83 8.11
CA ALA A 151 -19.38 3.95 9.16
C ALA A 151 -20.71 3.27 8.81
N LYS A 152 -20.96 2.93 7.54
CA LYS A 152 -22.22 2.31 7.11
C LYS A 152 -22.27 0.82 7.48
N PRO A 153 -23.44 0.28 7.86
CA PRO A 153 -23.56 -1.09 8.35
C PRO A 153 -22.99 -2.15 7.40
N GLU A 154 -23.24 -2.02 6.09
CA GLU A 154 -22.77 -2.98 5.09
C GLU A 154 -21.24 -3.06 5.02
N PHE A 155 -20.52 -1.94 5.19
CA PHE A 155 -19.06 -1.92 5.20
C PHE A 155 -18.48 -2.37 6.54
N GLN A 156 -19.18 -2.09 7.65
CA GLN A 156 -18.81 -2.63 8.96
C GLN A 156 -18.87 -4.16 8.98
N GLU A 157 -19.90 -4.75 8.36
CA GLU A 157 -20.01 -6.20 8.26
C GLU A 157 -18.90 -6.80 7.39
N ILE A 158 -18.55 -6.16 6.26
CA ILE A 158 -17.40 -6.58 5.44
C ILE A 158 -16.10 -6.54 6.25
N GLY A 159 -15.87 -5.45 6.97
CA GLY A 159 -14.70 -5.27 7.83
C GLY A 159 -14.61 -6.37 8.90
N LYS A 160 -15.69 -6.60 9.67
CA LYS A 160 -15.76 -7.70 10.65
C LYS A 160 -15.47 -9.05 10.01
N SER A 161 -15.98 -9.26 8.80
CA SER A 161 -15.76 -10.45 7.99
C SER A 161 -14.27 -10.71 7.72
N LEU A 162 -13.49 -9.66 7.43
CA LEU A 162 -12.05 -9.76 7.21
C LEU A 162 -11.29 -9.95 8.53
N PHE A 163 -11.63 -9.19 9.57
CA PHE A 163 -11.04 -9.34 10.92
C PHE A 163 -11.26 -10.73 11.53
N ALA A 164 -12.31 -11.44 11.11
CA ALA A 164 -12.53 -12.81 11.56
C ALA A 164 -11.40 -13.75 11.12
N ILE A 165 -10.86 -13.54 9.92
CA ILE A 165 -9.93 -14.48 9.26
C ILE A 165 -8.50 -13.96 9.10
N ALA A 166 -8.27 -12.66 9.33
CA ALA A 166 -6.97 -12.02 9.16
C ALA A 166 -6.72 -10.98 10.25
N ASP A 167 -5.45 -10.74 10.54
CA ASP A 167 -5.00 -9.52 11.19
C ASP A 167 -4.96 -8.40 10.14
N VAL A 168 -5.65 -7.29 10.42
CA VAL A 168 -5.89 -6.21 9.45
C VAL A 168 -5.26 -4.92 9.98
N ASN A 169 -4.35 -4.34 9.21
CA ASN A 169 -3.63 -3.12 9.56
C ASN A 169 -3.82 -2.06 8.45
N PRO A 170 -4.82 -1.17 8.56
CA PRO A 170 -5.04 -0.10 7.58
C PRO A 170 -4.15 1.11 7.87
N VAL A 171 -3.58 1.68 6.82
CA VAL A 171 -2.78 2.91 6.85
C VAL A 171 -3.34 3.88 5.81
N HIS A 172 -3.55 5.13 6.22
CA HIS A 172 -3.99 6.20 5.32
C HIS A 172 -2.83 7.13 5.02
N ILE A 173 -2.60 7.37 3.74
CA ILE A 173 -1.46 8.13 3.27
C ILE A 173 -1.94 9.13 2.22
N LYS A 174 -1.41 10.35 2.28
CA LYS A 174 -1.56 11.32 1.19
C LYS A 174 -0.30 11.28 0.34
N LEU A 175 -0.44 10.75 -0.87
CA LEU A 175 0.64 10.74 -1.85
C LEU A 175 0.76 12.15 -2.47
N VAL A 176 2.00 12.63 -2.56
CA VAL A 176 2.34 13.86 -3.29
C VAL A 176 3.38 13.49 -4.31
N GLU A 177 3.11 13.85 -5.56
CA GLU A 177 4.10 13.74 -6.63
C GLU A 177 5.28 14.64 -6.28
N HIS A 178 6.49 14.06 -6.34
CA HIS A 178 7.70 14.86 -6.22
C HIS A 178 8.09 15.35 -7.61
N THR A 179 7.75 16.60 -7.94
CA THR A 179 8.29 17.27 -9.13
C THR A 179 9.72 17.70 -8.82
N GLY A 180 10.69 17.05 -9.47
CA GLY A 180 12.08 17.51 -9.53
C GLY A 180 12.21 18.81 -10.31
#